data_AF-A0A3B1CGA7-F1
#
_entry.id   AF-A0A3B1CGA7-F1
#
_cell.length_a   1.000
_cell.length_b   1.000
_cell.length_c   1.000
_cell.angle_alpha   90.00
_cell.angle_beta   90.00
_cell.angle_gamma   90.00
#
_symmetry.space_group_name_H-M   'P 1'
#
loop_
_entity.id
_entity.type
_entity.pdbx_description
1 polymer ?
#
loop_
_entity_poly.entity_id
_entity_poly.type
_entity_poly.pdbx_seq_one_letter_code
_entity_poly.pdbx_strand_id
1 'polypeptide(L)'
;MGYEHKIQKSVVKDGEEEVLPNVHRIASLLKRWLIGTHQSYLNKNKLGYYLDEYVFRYNRRTSTSSGLLFLRLIEQAVITMPISYKEIINQNHG
;
A
#
# COMPACT_ATOMS: atom_id res chain seq x y z
N MET A 1 -10.98 -8.29 -9.96
CA MET A 1 -10.48 -7.62 -11.19
C MET A 1 -8.98 -7.46 -11.03
N GLY A 2 -8.20 -8.18 -11.84
CA GLY A 2 -6.75 -8.24 -11.70
C GLY A 2 -6.08 -7.04 -12.36
N TYR A 3 -5.09 -6.47 -11.69
CA TYR A 3 -4.20 -5.48 -12.28
C TYR A 3 -3.31 -6.19 -13.31
N GLU A 4 -3.42 -5.82 -14.58
CA GLU A 4 -2.58 -6.38 -15.64
C GLU A 4 -1.22 -5.66 -15.60
N HIS A 5 -0.23 -6.32 -14.99
CA HIS A 5 1.10 -5.75 -14.78
C HIS A 5 1.86 -5.62 -16.11
N LYS A 6 1.89 -4.41 -16.68
CA LYS A 6 2.70 -4.07 -17.85
C LYS A 6 4.02 -3.44 -17.42
N ILE A 7 5.11 -4.18 -17.61
CA ILE A 7 6.46 -3.70 -17.32
C ILE A 7 6.90 -2.79 -18.48
N GLN A 8 7.02 -1.49 -18.20
CA GLN A 8 7.72 -0.57 -19.09
C GLN A 8 9.14 -0.36 -18.56
N LYS A 9 10.14 -0.80 -19.31
CA LYS A 9 11.55 -0.51 -18.99
C LYS A 9 11.88 0.90 -19.46
N SER A 10 12.09 1.82 -18.52
CA SER A 10 12.58 3.16 -18.85
C SER A 10 14.04 3.07 -19.30
N VAL A 11 14.29 3.18 -20.61
CA VAL A 11 15.62 3.57 -21.11
C VAL A 11 15.56 5.08 -21.23
N VAL A 12 16.15 5.80 -20.28
CA VAL A 12 16.25 7.27 -20.39
C VAL A 12 17.25 7.55 -21.50
N LYS A 13 16.76 7.79 -22.71
CA LYS A 13 17.54 8.41 -23.79
C LYS A 13 17.37 9.91 -23.72
N ASP A 14 18.43 10.64 -24.02
CA ASP A 14 18.40 12.09 -24.07
C ASP A 14 17.34 12.55 -25.10
N GLY A 15 16.29 13.23 -24.62
CA GLY A 15 15.16 13.69 -25.46
C GLY A 15 13.86 12.89 -25.39
N GLU A 16 13.78 11.78 -24.64
CA GLU A 16 12.51 11.03 -24.43
C GLU A 16 11.84 11.44 -23.09
N GLU A 17 10.50 11.53 -23.07
CA GLU A 17 9.74 11.82 -21.85
C GLU A 17 9.94 10.71 -20.79
N GLU A 18 10.22 11.11 -19.55
CA GLU A 18 10.38 10.19 -18.43
C GLU A 18 9.06 9.43 -18.18
N VAL A 19 9.10 8.10 -18.24
CA VAL A 19 7.91 7.22 -18.14
C VAL A 19 7.12 7.42 -16.84
N LEU A 20 7.81 7.75 -15.73
CA LEU A 20 7.21 7.97 -14.41
C LEU A 20 7.81 9.22 -13.76
N PRO A 21 7.35 10.42 -14.16
CA PRO A 21 7.90 11.65 -13.63
C PRO A 21 7.64 11.70 -12.11
N ASN A 22 8.69 12.02 -11.35
CA ASN A 22 8.67 12.11 -9.88
C ASN A 22 8.54 10.79 -9.10
N VAL A 23 8.81 9.62 -9.70
CA VAL A 23 8.79 8.33 -8.98
C VAL A 23 9.75 8.32 -7.77
N HIS A 24 10.87 9.01 -7.88
CA HIS A 24 11.85 9.20 -6.81
C HIS A 24 11.24 9.87 -5.56
N ARG A 25 10.21 10.72 -5.72
CA ARG A 25 9.51 11.38 -4.61
C ARG A 25 8.67 10.37 -3.83
N ILE A 26 7.99 9.46 -4.52
CA ILE A 26 7.24 8.37 -3.88
C ILE A 26 8.19 7.44 -3.12
N ALA A 27 9.32 7.08 -3.71
CA ALA A 27 10.35 6.27 -3.04
C ALA A 27 10.92 6.97 -1.79
N SER A 28 11.18 8.27 -1.86
CA SER A 28 11.67 9.07 -0.73
C SER A 28 10.65 9.17 0.41
N LEU A 29 9.36 9.30 0.08
CA LEU A 29 8.27 9.34 1.05
C LEU A 29 8.07 7.98 1.73
N LEU A 30 8.12 6.88 0.96
CA LEU A 30 8.09 5.53 1.50
C LEU A 30 9.24 5.32 2.49
N LYS A 31 10.48 5.65 2.09
CA LYS A 31 11.65 5.53 2.97
C LYS A 31 11.48 6.31 4.28
N ARG A 32 10.98 7.56 4.20
CA ARG A 32 10.71 8.39 5.38
C ARG A 32 9.63 7.77 6.27
N TRP A 33 8.55 7.28 5.69
CA TRP A 33 7.47 6.65 6.44
C TRP A 33 7.92 5.37 7.14
N LEU A 34 8.70 4.52 6.47
CA LEU A 34 9.27 3.30 7.08
C LEU A 34 10.18 3.63 8.27
N ILE A 35 11.03 4.65 8.16
CA ILE A 35 11.90 5.07 9.27
C ILE A 35 11.06 5.65 10.43
N GLY A 36 10.03 6.45 10.13
CA GLY A 36 9.22 7.09 11.18
C GLY A 36 8.26 6.14 11.90
N THR A 37 7.51 5.33 11.15
CA THR A 37 6.46 4.46 11.70
C THR A 37 7.00 3.11 12.17
N HIS A 38 7.93 2.52 11.41
CA HIS A 38 8.49 1.21 11.76
C HIS A 38 9.87 1.32 12.42
N GLN A 39 10.39 2.53 12.68
CA GLN A 39 11.71 2.75 13.32
C GLN A 39 12.84 1.98 12.64
N SER A 40 12.74 1.77 11.32
CA SER A 40 13.65 0.92 10.54
C SER A 40 13.65 -0.57 10.92
N TYR A 41 12.75 -1.03 11.79
CA TYR A 41 12.48 -2.44 12.05
C TYR A 41 11.55 -3.00 10.97
N LEU A 42 12.14 -3.58 9.93
CA LEU A 42 11.41 -4.15 8.81
C LEU A 42 11.57 -5.66 8.81
N ASN A 43 10.46 -6.37 9.04
CA ASN A 43 10.42 -7.80 8.73
C ASN A 43 10.27 -7.97 7.21
N LYS A 44 11.27 -8.58 6.56
CA LYS A 44 11.26 -8.84 5.12
C LYS A 44 10.02 -9.62 4.68
N ASN A 45 9.53 -10.51 5.51
CA ASN A 45 8.35 -11.32 5.18
C ASN A 45 7.05 -10.50 5.19
N LYS A 46 7.06 -9.32 5.84
CA LYS A 46 5.90 -8.43 5.94
C LYS A 46 5.96 -7.23 4.99
N LEU A 47 6.93 -7.21 4.07
CA LEU A 47 7.12 -6.07 3.16
C LEU A 47 5.85 -5.77 2.35
N GLY A 48 5.13 -6.80 1.90
CA GLY A 48 3.85 -6.62 1.19
C GLY A 48 2.84 -5.81 2.00
N TYR A 49 2.61 -6.20 3.26
CA TYR A 49 1.70 -5.47 4.16
C TYR A 49 2.12 -4.02 4.40
N TYR A 50 3.42 -3.76 4.54
CA TYR A 50 3.91 -2.39 4.71
C TYR A 50 3.66 -1.53 3.46
N LEU A 51 3.79 -2.12 2.27
CA LEU A 51 3.50 -1.41 1.02
C LEU A 51 1.99 -1.13 0.87
N ASP A 52 1.14 -2.09 1.21
CA ASP A 52 -0.32 -1.89 1.19
C ASP A 52 -0.75 -0.79 2.17
N GLU A 53 -0.18 -0.79 3.39
CA GLU A 53 -0.45 0.26 4.38
C GLU A 53 0.04 1.63 3.90
N TYR A 54 1.24 1.70 3.32
CA TYR A 54 1.77 2.94 2.77
C TYR A 54 0.86 3.50 1.67
N VAL A 55 0.43 2.67 0.72
CA VAL A 55 -0.50 3.07 -0.35
C VAL A 55 -1.82 3.57 0.22
N PHE A 56 -2.37 2.88 1.23
CA PHE A 56 -3.58 3.31 1.91
C PHE A 56 -3.42 4.71 2.55
N ARG A 57 -2.33 4.93 3.31
CA ARG A 57 -2.07 6.23 3.96
C ARG A 57 -1.83 7.34 2.96
N TYR A 58 -1.08 7.06 1.89
CA TYR A 58 -0.79 8.01 0.82
C TYR A 58 -2.08 8.47 0.15
N ASN A 59 -2.92 7.53 -0.29
CA ASN A 59 -4.19 7.82 -0.96
C ASN A 59 -5.24 8.45 -0.03
N ARG A 60 -5.24 8.09 1.26
CA ARG A 60 -6.18 8.65 2.24
C ARG A 60 -5.92 10.14 2.47
N ARG A 61 -4.67 10.60 2.48
CA ARG A 61 -4.31 11.98 2.85
C ARG A 61 -5.01 13.04 2.01
N THR A 62 -5.26 12.76 0.74
CA THR A 62 -5.91 13.68 -0.21
C THR A 62 -7.37 13.32 -0.47
N SER A 63 -7.89 12.26 0.17
CA SER A 63 -9.25 11.81 -0.04
C SER A 63 -10.27 12.73 0.65
N THR A 64 -11.14 13.33 -0.15
CA THR A 64 -12.28 14.14 0.32
C THR A 64 -13.37 13.29 0.98
N SER A 65 -13.37 11.99 0.72
CA SER A 65 -14.37 11.03 1.21
C SER A 65 -13.87 10.24 2.42
N SER A 66 -13.26 10.93 3.39
CA SER A 66 -12.65 10.31 4.57
C SER A 66 -13.63 9.48 5.42
N GLY A 67 -14.93 9.79 5.38
CA GLY A 67 -15.99 9.03 6.06
C GLY A 67 -16.26 7.64 5.45
N LEU A 68 -15.83 7.37 4.22
CA LEU A 68 -16.04 6.08 3.56
C LEU A 68 -15.23 4.94 4.19
N LEU A 69 -14.21 5.23 5.00
CA LEU A 69 -13.48 4.16 5.69
C LEU A 69 -14.38 3.42 6.67
N PHE A 70 -15.15 4.16 7.46
CA PHE A 70 -16.08 3.58 8.41
C PHE A 70 -17.16 2.79 7.68
N LEU A 71 -17.70 3.36 6.59
CA LEU A 71 -18.66 2.67 5.73
C LEU A 71 -18.09 1.35 5.19
N ARG A 72 -16.87 1.37 4.61
CA ARG A 72 -16.21 0.17 4.09
C ARG A 72 -15.94 -0.88 5.16
N LEU A 73 -15.63 -0.46 6.39
CA LEU A 73 -15.45 -1.37 7.51
C LEU A 73 -16.76 -2.07 7.88
N ILE A 74 -17.86 -1.32 7.93
CA ILE A 74 -19.20 -1.88 8.15
C ILE A 74 -19.63 -2.79 6.99
N GLU A 75 -19.43 -2.37 5.75
CA GLU A 75 -19.70 -3.20 4.56
C GLU A 75 -18.95 -4.53 4.63
N GLN A 76 -17.65 -4.51 4.95
CA GLN A 76 -16.86 -5.73 5.12
C GLN A 76 -17.35 -6.59 6.30
N ALA A 77 -17.74 -5.97 7.41
CA ALA A 77 -18.29 -6.70 8.57
C ALA A 77 -19.62 -7.39 8.26
N VAL A 78 -20.43 -6.83 7.36
CA VAL A 78 -21.71 -7.43 6.93
C VAL A 78 -21.50 -8.50 5.86
N ILE A 79 -20.57 -8.31 4.92
CA ILE A 79 -20.34 -9.23 3.80
C ILE A 79 -19.53 -10.46 4.24
N THR A 80 -18.59 -10.29 5.16
CA THR A 80 -17.66 -11.35 5.57
C THR A 80 -18.29 -12.22 6.66
N MET A 81 -18.12 -13.54 6.56
CA MET A 81 -18.51 -14.44 7.66
C MET A 81 -17.77 -14.08 8.96
N PRO A 82 -18.37 -14.32 10.14
CA PRO A 82 -17.68 -14.11 11.40
C PRO A 82 -16.41 -14.96 11.47
N ILE A 83 -15.28 -14.31 11.73
CA ILE A 83 -13.98 -14.98 11.92
C ILE A 83 -13.53 -14.76 13.36
N SER A 84 -13.00 -15.80 13.98
CA SER A 84 -12.43 -15.70 15.33
C SER A 84 -11.06 -15.03 15.29
N TYR A 85 -10.66 -14.44 16.41
CA TYR A 85 -9.33 -13.84 16.54
C TYR A 85 -8.20 -14.84 16.25
N LYS A 86 -8.38 -16.12 16.61
CA LYS A 86 -7.40 -17.19 16.33
C LYS A 86 -7.24 -17.44 14.83
N GLU A 87 -8.31 -17.34 14.06
CA GLU A 87 -8.24 -17.48 12.61
C GLU A 87 -7.57 -16.27 11.95
N ILE A 88 -7.82 -15.06 12.46
CA ILE A 88 -7.18 -13.83 11.98
C ILE A 88 -5.66 -13.91 12.11
N ILE A 89 -5.15 -14.34 13.27
CA ILE A 89 -3.70 -14.44 13.50
C ILE A 89 -3.08 -15.56 12.65
N ASN A 90 -3.75 -16.71 12.53
CA ASN A 90 -3.20 -17.89 11.85
C ASN A 90 -3.22 -17.80 10.32
N GLN A 91 -4.15 -17.02 9.73
CA GLN A 91 -4.21 -16.85 8.27
C GLN A 91 -3.09 -15.97 7.71
N ASN A 92 -2.42 -15.17 8.55
CA ASN A 92 -1.37 -14.23 8.13
C ASN A 92 -0.05 -14.51 8.84
N HIS A 93 0.56 -15.64 8.51
CA HIS A 93 1.95 -15.95 8.89
C HIS A 93 2.79 -16.21 7.64
N GLY A 94 3.23 -15.10 7.02
CA GLY A 94 4.44 -15.01 6.23
C GLY A 94 5.52 -14.34 7.05
#